data_AF-A0A2U1YN63-F1
#
_entry.id   AF-A0A2U1YN63-F1
#
_cell.length_a   1.000
_cell.length_b   1.000
_cell.length_c   1.000
_cell.angle_alpha   90.00
_cell.angle_beta   90.00
_cell.angle_gamma   90.00
#
_symmetry.space_group_name_H-M   'P 1'
#
loop_
_entity.id
_entity.type
_entity.pdbx_description
1 polymer ?
#
loop_
_entity_poly.entity_id
_entity_poly.type
_entity_poly.pdbx_seq_one_letter_code
_entity_poly.pdbx_strand_id
1 'polypeptide(L)'
;MYFTEEDLRNIIAWAIYRTSISLGIISKDDPLPLNDVVEIIAKSKGHREALAEFADAYSEWYLFHLEIYRAGKSGNLSLEEQNKLLGLIQRRDNAKDNLLQMTPVNPGEL
;
A
#
# COMPACT_ATOMS: atom_id res chain seq x y z
N MET A 1 -15.71 -11.70 0.45
CA MET A 1 -14.66 -10.69 0.72
C MET A 1 -14.59 -9.79 -0.51
N TYR A 2 -14.80 -8.47 -0.36
CA TYR A 2 -14.82 -7.52 -1.49
C TYR A 2 -13.44 -6.99 -1.88
N PHE A 3 -12.40 -7.27 -1.09
CA PHE A 3 -11.02 -6.90 -1.35
C PHE A 3 -10.20 -8.17 -1.63
N THR A 4 -9.66 -8.31 -2.83
CA THR A 4 -8.99 -9.51 -3.32
C THR A 4 -7.47 -9.36 -3.28
N GLU A 5 -6.74 -10.45 -3.53
CA GLU A 5 -5.29 -10.40 -3.75
C GLU A 5 -4.91 -9.55 -4.98
N GLU A 6 -5.80 -9.48 -5.98
CA GLU A 6 -5.62 -8.62 -7.13
C GLU A 6 -5.74 -7.14 -6.74
N ASP A 7 -6.71 -6.80 -5.89
CA ASP A 7 -6.85 -5.42 -5.36
C ASP A 7 -5.62 -5.01 -4.54
N LEU A 8 -5.08 -5.92 -3.72
CA LEU A 8 -3.82 -5.69 -2.99
C LEU A 8 -2.68 -5.36 -3.95
N ARG A 9 -2.50 -6.19 -4.99
CA ARG A 9 -1.46 -6.00 -6.00
C ARG A 9 -1.62 -4.67 -6.74
N ASN A 10 -2.85 -4.31 -7.11
CA ASN A 10 -3.14 -3.06 -7.80
C ASN A 10 -2.83 -1.83 -6.92
N ILE A 11 -3.13 -1.89 -5.62
CA ILE A 11 -2.84 -0.80 -4.68
C ILE A 11 -1.33 -0.64 -4.47
N ILE A 12 -0.58 -1.74 -4.34
CA ILE A 12 0.88 -1.68 -4.22
C ILE A 12 1.51 -1.16 -5.52
N ALA A 13 1.03 -1.62 -6.68
CA ALA A 13 1.49 -1.14 -7.98
C ALA A 13 1.23 0.36 -8.16
N TRP A 14 0.06 0.84 -7.76
CA TRP A 14 -0.26 2.27 -7.74
C TRP A 14 0.71 3.07 -6.84
N ALA A 15 1.05 2.55 -5.66
CA ALA A 15 1.99 3.21 -4.76
C ALA A 15 3.40 3.31 -5.36
N ILE A 16 3.86 2.25 -6.05
CA ILE A 16 5.13 2.26 -6.79
C ILE A 16 5.08 3.31 -7.90
N TYR A 17 4.04 3.29 -8.74
CA TYR A 17 3.86 4.24 -9.85
C TYR A 17 3.90 5.70 -9.35
N ARG A 18 3.12 6.00 -8.33
CA ARG A 18 3.08 7.33 -7.71
C ARG A 18 4.42 7.79 -7.17
N THR A 19 5.12 6.90 -6.45
CA THR A 19 6.47 7.18 -5.92
C THR A 19 7.44 7.48 -7.05
N SER A 20 7.28 6.79 -8.17
CA SER A 20 8.11 6.96 -9.36
C SER A 20 7.91 8.32 -10.03
N ILE A 21 6.66 8.75 -10.18
CA ILE A 21 6.33 10.09 -10.69
C ILE A 21 6.90 11.16 -9.75
N SER A 22 6.68 11.02 -8.44
CA SER A 22 7.15 12.00 -7.45
C SER A 22 8.67 12.16 -7.44
N LEU A 23 9.41 11.09 -7.74
CA LEU A 23 10.87 11.10 -7.85
C LEU A 23 11.36 11.51 -9.24
N GLY A 24 10.46 11.76 -10.20
CA GLY A 24 10.81 12.07 -11.59
C GLY A 24 11.46 10.90 -12.34
N ILE A 25 11.25 9.65 -11.88
CA ILE A 25 11.81 8.44 -12.50
C ILE A 25 11.08 8.13 -13.80
N ILE A 26 9.78 8.37 -13.83
CA ILE A 26 8.91 8.17 -14.98
C ILE A 26 8.01 9.38 -15.17
N SER A 27 7.59 9.60 -16.41
CA SER A 27 6.49 10.49 -16.76
C SER A 27 5.15 9.76 -16.73
N LYS A 28 4.04 10.50 -16.67
CA LYS A 28 2.68 9.95 -16.76
C LYS A 28 2.47 9.12 -18.04
N ASP A 29 3.14 9.51 -19.11
CA ASP A 29 2.99 8.94 -20.45
C ASP A 29 3.95 7.76 -20.69
N ASP A 30 4.83 7.44 -19.73
CA ASP A 30 5.81 6.38 -19.90
C ASP A 30 5.19 4.98 -19.72
N PRO A 31 5.38 4.06 -20.68
CA PRO A 31 5.04 2.66 -20.48
C PRO A 31 6.02 2.04 -19.48
N LEU A 32 5.59 1.90 -18.23
CA LEU A 32 6.35 1.34 -17.11
C LEU A 32 7.08 0.02 -17.44
N PRO A 33 8.41 -0.05 -17.29
CA PRO A 33 9.11 -1.27 -16.94
C PRO A 33 9.26 -1.33 -15.41
N LEU A 34 8.34 -2.03 -14.73
CA LEU A 34 8.26 -2.12 -13.26
C LEU A 34 9.55 -2.59 -12.56
N ASN A 35 10.41 -3.36 -13.24
CA ASN A 35 11.55 -4.02 -12.59
C ASN A 35 12.68 -3.06 -12.21
N ASP A 36 13.01 -2.07 -13.05
CA ASP A 36 14.12 -1.15 -12.78
C ASP A 36 13.71 -0.04 -11.79
N VAL A 37 12.42 0.28 -11.75
CA VAL A 37 11.86 1.37 -10.96
C VAL A 37 11.99 1.13 -9.46
N VAL A 38 11.76 -0.11 -8.99
CA VAL A 38 11.87 -0.46 -7.57
C VAL A 38 13.32 -0.30 -7.08
N GLU A 39 14.31 -0.66 -7.90
CA GLU A 39 15.73 -0.48 -7.55
C GLU A 39 16.14 0.99 -7.46
N ILE A 40 15.56 1.86 -8.30
CA ILE A 40 15.81 3.29 -8.28
C ILE A 40 15.15 3.92 -7.05
N ILE A 41 13.90 3.55 -6.73
CA ILE A 41 13.22 3.98 -5.49
C ILE A 41 14.03 3.53 -4.27
N ALA A 42 14.60 2.31 -4.30
CA ALA A 42 15.38 1.79 -3.18
C ALA A 42 16.64 2.61 -2.83
N LYS A 43 17.13 3.43 -3.77
CA LYS A 43 18.25 4.36 -3.56
C LYS A 43 17.80 5.72 -3.00
N SER A 44 16.50 5.99 -3.00
CA SER A 44 15.91 7.25 -2.52
C SER A 44 15.60 7.16 -1.03
N LYS A 45 16.37 7.91 -0.23
CA LYS A 45 16.26 7.91 1.23
C LYS A 45 14.85 8.31 1.68
N GLY A 46 14.25 7.53 2.57
CA GLY A 46 12.92 7.76 3.13
C GLY A 46 11.76 7.24 2.27
N HIS A 47 11.89 7.29 0.94
CA HIS A 47 10.85 6.85 0.01
C HIS A 47 10.72 5.33 0.01
N ARG A 48 11.86 4.63 0.08
CA ARG A 48 11.88 3.17 0.20
C ARG A 48 11.17 2.71 1.48
N GLU A 49 11.49 3.33 2.60
CA GLU A 49 10.93 2.98 3.91
C GLU A 49 9.43 3.25 3.94
N ALA A 50 8.98 4.40 3.42
CA ALA A 50 7.56 4.71 3.32
C ALA A 50 6.80 3.75 2.41
N LEU A 51 7.37 3.39 1.25
CA LEU A 51 6.77 2.44 0.33
C LEU A 51 6.72 1.02 0.90
N ALA A 52 7.77 0.58 1.59
CA ALA A 52 7.80 -0.72 2.26
C ALA A 52 6.75 -0.78 3.37
N GLU A 53 6.69 0.22 4.24
CA GLU A 53 5.69 0.29 5.32
C GLU A 53 4.25 0.33 4.75
N PHE A 54 4.03 1.03 3.65
CA PHE A 54 2.75 1.01 2.94
C PHE A 54 2.37 -0.39 2.46
N ALA A 55 3.29 -1.07 1.76
CA ALA A 55 3.04 -2.40 1.22
C ALA A 55 2.80 -3.43 2.34
N ASP A 56 3.59 -3.37 3.41
CA ASP A 56 3.47 -4.24 4.58
C ASP A 56 2.15 -4.02 5.30
N ALA A 57 1.76 -2.76 5.56
CA ALA A 57 0.51 -2.45 6.27
C ALA A 57 -0.74 -2.91 5.49
N TYR A 58 -0.77 -2.74 4.17
CA TYR A 58 -1.86 -3.25 3.34
C TYR A 58 -1.87 -4.79 3.27
N SER A 59 -0.70 -5.42 3.21
CA SER A 59 -0.58 -6.88 3.17
C SER A 59 -1.04 -7.52 4.48
N GLU A 60 -0.62 -6.99 5.64
CA GLU A 60 -1.07 -7.49 6.94
C GLU A 60 -2.58 -7.31 7.14
N TRP A 61 -3.12 -6.16 6.74
CA TRP A 61 -4.56 -5.91 6.80
C TRP A 61 -5.34 -6.89 5.92
N TYR A 62 -4.87 -7.16 4.70
CA TYR A 62 -5.45 -8.16 3.80
C TYR A 62 -5.39 -9.58 4.40
N LEU A 63 -4.22 -10.00 4.90
CA LEU A 63 -4.01 -11.32 5.49
C LEU A 63 -4.94 -11.54 6.68
N PHE A 64 -5.10 -10.54 7.55
CA PHE A 64 -6.05 -10.62 8.66
C PHE A 64 -7.49 -10.80 8.17
N HIS A 65 -7.93 -10.05 7.16
CA HIS A 65 -9.25 -10.25 6.58
C HIS A 65 -9.44 -11.66 6.00
N LEU A 66 -8.41 -12.20 5.34
CA LEU A 66 -8.42 -13.54 4.79
C LEU A 66 -8.51 -14.61 5.89
N GLU A 67 -7.80 -14.43 7.01
CA GLU A 67 -7.90 -15.28 8.21
C GLU A 67 -9.32 -15.29 8.77
N ILE A 68 -9.91 -14.11 9.00
CA ILE A 68 -11.29 -13.97 9.50
C ILE A 68 -12.31 -14.61 8.56
N TYR A 69 -12.13 -14.44 7.26
CA TYR A 69 -12.98 -15.04 6.24
C TYR A 69 -12.87 -16.58 6.27
N ARG A 70 -11.65 -17.12 6.26
CA ARG A 70 -11.39 -18.57 6.32
C ARG A 70 -11.90 -19.21 7.60
N ALA A 71 -11.85 -18.49 8.71
CA ALA A 71 -12.41 -18.93 9.99
C ALA A 71 -13.94 -18.83 10.08
N GLY A 72 -14.62 -18.25 9.07
CA GLY A 72 -16.07 -18.05 9.09
C GLY A 72 -16.53 -17.00 10.10
N LYS A 73 -15.64 -16.13 10.58
CA LYS A 73 -15.89 -15.13 11.63
C LYS A 73 -16.32 -13.76 11.08
N SER A 74 -16.71 -13.70 9.81
CA SER A 74 -17.13 -12.44 9.19
C SER A 74 -18.36 -11.87 9.91
N GLY A 75 -18.21 -10.68 10.50
CA GLY A 75 -19.27 -10.04 11.29
C GLY A 75 -19.42 -10.56 12.72
N ASN A 76 -18.57 -11.48 13.16
CA ASN A 76 -18.59 -12.05 14.51
C ASN A 76 -17.16 -12.14 15.09
N LEU A 77 -16.50 -10.98 15.17
CA LEU A 77 -15.16 -10.84 15.72
C LEU A 77 -15.22 -10.87 17.25
N SER A 78 -14.23 -11.49 17.87
CA SER A 78 -13.97 -11.31 19.29
C SER A 78 -13.53 -9.87 19.58
N LEU A 79 -13.59 -9.43 20.84
CA LEU A 79 -13.07 -8.12 21.24
C LEU A 79 -11.58 -7.94 20.89
N GLU A 80 -10.78 -9.00 21.04
CA GLU A 80 -9.36 -9.00 20.68
C GLU A 80 -9.17 -8.85 19.16
N GLU A 81 -9.93 -9.59 18.36
CA GLU A 81 -9.88 -9.51 16.90
C GLU A 81 -10.37 -8.15 16.39
N GLN A 82 -11.37 -7.56 17.05
CA GLN A 82 -11.84 -6.21 16.76
C GLN A 82 -10.77 -5.16 17.05
N ASN A 83 -10.10 -5.26 18.21
CA ASN A 83 -9.00 -4.36 18.55
C ASN A 83 -7.83 -4.50 17.57
N LYS A 84 -7.50 -5.73 17.16
CA LYS A 84 -6.48 -6.00 16.14
C LYS A 84 -6.88 -5.38 14.80
N LEU A 85 -8.13 -5.54 14.36
CA LEU A 85 -8.64 -4.93 13.13
C LEU A 85 -8.50 -3.41 13.15
N LEU A 86 -8.91 -2.76 14.23
CA LEU A 86 -8.78 -1.31 14.39
C LEU A 86 -7.33 -0.85 14.33
N GLY A 87 -6.41 -1.57 14.98
CA GLY A 87 -4.98 -1.29 14.91
C GLY A 87 -4.42 -1.41 13.49
N LEU A 88 -4.80 -2.45 12.75
CA LEU A 88 -4.40 -2.64 11.36
C LEU A 88 -4.93 -1.54 10.44
N ILE A 89 -6.18 -1.12 10.63
CA ILE A 89 -6.77 0.01 9.89
C ILE A 89 -5.98 1.29 10.16
N GLN A 90 -5.72 1.60 11.43
CA GLN A 90 -4.96 2.80 11.79
C GLN A 90 -3.54 2.79 11.22
N ARG A 91 -2.84 1.65 11.30
CA ARG A 91 -1.49 1.49 10.73
C ARG A 91 -1.50 1.72 9.22
N ARG A 92 -2.44 1.09 8.50
CA ARG A 92 -2.62 1.24 7.05
C ARG A 92 -2.87 2.69 6.67
N ASP A 93 -3.76 3.37 7.38
CA ASP A 93 -4.12 4.76 7.09
C ASP A 93 -2.95 5.71 7.35
N ASN A 94 -2.21 5.51 8.45
CA ASN A 94 -0.98 6.26 8.73
C ASN A 94 0.10 6.03 7.66
N ALA A 95 0.30 4.78 7.22
CA ALA A 95 1.28 4.45 6.20
C ALA A 95 0.94 5.09 4.85
N LYS A 96 -0.36 5.10 4.49
CA LYS A 96 -0.88 5.81 3.33
C LYS A 96 -0.61 7.30 3.41
N ASP A 97 -0.97 7.95 4.52
CA ASP A 97 -0.82 9.39 4.67
C ASP A 97 0.67 9.80 4.64
N ASN A 98 1.54 9.02 5.28
CA ASN A 98 2.98 9.23 5.23
C ASN A 98 3.52 9.10 3.80
N LEU A 99 3.14 8.05 3.07
CA LEU A 99 3.55 7.89 1.68
C LEU A 99 3.08 9.07 0.82
N LEU A 100 1.84 9.51 0.98
CA LEU A 100 1.27 10.64 0.23
C LEU A 100 2.00 11.96 0.52
N GLN A 101 2.37 12.21 1.77
CA GLN A 101 3.15 13.38 2.18
C GLN A 101 4.57 13.35 1.61
N MET A 102 5.20 12.18 1.56
CA MET A 102 6.55 12.02 1.02
C MET A 102 6.60 12.04 -0.50
N THR A 103 5.49 11.70 -1.17
CA THR A 103 5.41 11.60 -2.62
C THR A 103 4.48 12.67 -3.22
N PRO A 104 4.74 13.98 -3.07
CA PRO A 104 3.87 14.99 -3.65
C PRO A 104 3.84 14.83 -5.19
N VAL A 105 2.64 14.61 -5.73
CA VAL A 105 2.38 14.53 -7.19
C VAL A 105 1.22 15.46 -7.48
N ASN A 106 1.32 16.28 -8.52
CA ASN A 106 0.22 17.16 -8.89
C ASN A 106 -0.97 16.33 -9.40
N PRO A 107 -2.22 16.71 -9.13
CA PRO A 107 -3.39 15.94 -9.58
C PRO A 107 -3.46 15.72 -11.11
N GLY A 108 -2.77 16.54 -11.92
CA GLY A 108 -2.69 16.37 -13.37
C GLY A 108 -1.66 15.32 -13.84
N GLU A 109 -0.74 14.92 -12.96
CA GLU A 109 0.39 14.02 -13.23
C GLU A 109 0.07 12.56 -12.85
N LEU A 110 -1.08 12.29 -12.22
CA LEU A 110 -1.61 10.95 -11.93
C LEU A 110 -2.50 10.42 -13.05
#